data_AF-A0A530BDR1-F1
#
_entry.id   AF-A0A530BDR1-F1
#
_cell.length_a   1.000
_cell.length_b   1.000
_cell.length_c   1.000
_cell.angle_alpha   90.00
_cell.angle_beta   90.00
_cell.angle_gamma   90.00
#
_symmetry.space_group_name_H-M   'P 1'
#
loop_
_entity.id
_entity.type
_entity.pdbx_description
1 polymer ?
#
loop_
_entity_poly.entity_id
_entity_poly.type
_entity_poly.pdbx_seq_one_letter_code
_entity_poly.pdbx_strand_id
1 'polypeptide(L)'
;MQSLASLTSDKYKGKLAIYDYYLPVIGMAALAIGKKTADLTEADLPALKAELLKMKANAKLVGEVTASQTALATAKENPALDFSIPREGAVLWSQSLAMFKDSKNKDMALKFIQYIMSPEGQARLATSSCYWGMPANKTAALTDEQKKILRFDEQPGFLARAQAYPAPNADLDKKMQDMWTEMLQAQ
;
A
#
# COMPACT_ATOMS: atom_id res chain seq x y z
N MET A 1 8.38 -13.53 1.68
CA MET A 1 7.61 -13.79 2.92
C MET A 1 6.23 -14.26 2.49
N GLN A 2 5.76 -15.45 2.87
CA GLN A 2 4.52 -16.01 2.28
C GLN A 2 3.25 -15.73 3.11
N SER A 3 3.39 -15.28 4.36
CA SER A 3 2.27 -15.06 5.29
C SER A 3 2.49 -13.84 6.17
N LEU A 4 1.41 -13.11 6.47
CA LEU A 4 1.39 -12.00 7.42
C LEU A 4 1.83 -12.39 8.84
N ALA A 5 1.63 -13.66 9.24
CA ALA A 5 2.10 -14.18 10.53
C ALA A 5 3.64 -14.10 10.67
N SER A 6 4.37 -13.97 9.56
CA SER A 6 5.81 -13.74 9.61
C SER A 6 6.17 -12.40 10.26
N LEU A 7 5.32 -11.36 10.13
CA LEU A 7 5.58 -10.02 10.67
C LEU A 7 5.65 -10.02 12.20
N THR A 8 4.95 -10.94 12.86
CA THR A 8 4.88 -11.06 14.32
C THR A 8 5.75 -12.19 14.88
N SER A 9 6.43 -12.96 14.03
CA SER A 9 7.34 -14.04 14.46
C SER A 9 8.70 -13.55 14.98
N ASP A 10 9.26 -14.26 15.97
CA ASP A 10 10.56 -13.94 16.58
C ASP A 10 11.72 -13.88 15.57
N LYS A 11 11.61 -14.60 14.44
CA LYS A 11 12.59 -14.60 13.35
C LYS A 11 12.92 -13.19 12.84
N TYR A 12 11.93 -12.29 12.88
CA TYR A 12 12.03 -10.92 12.36
C TYR A 12 12.07 -9.85 13.45
N LYS A 13 12.28 -10.24 14.72
CA LYS A 13 12.44 -9.30 15.83
C LYS A 13 13.57 -8.31 15.57
N GLY A 14 13.27 -7.02 15.64
CA GLY A 14 14.21 -5.93 15.36
C GLY A 14 14.63 -5.83 13.88
N LYS A 15 13.88 -6.46 12.96
CA LYS A 15 14.17 -6.46 11.51
C LYS A 15 13.01 -5.94 10.67
N LEU A 16 11.88 -5.61 11.28
CA LEU A 16 10.74 -5.04 10.56
C LEU A 16 10.86 -3.52 10.48
N ALA A 17 10.52 -2.95 9.32
CA ALA A 17 10.23 -1.53 9.18
C ALA A 17 8.74 -1.38 8.85
N ILE A 18 8.03 -0.53 9.58
CA ILE A 18 6.60 -0.28 9.38
C ILE A 18 6.44 1.09 8.72
N TYR A 19 5.57 1.14 7.70
CA TYR A 19 5.20 2.38 7.05
C TYR A 19 4.32 3.23 7.96
N ASP A 20 4.73 4.48 8.19
CA ASP A 20 4.00 5.41 9.05
C ASP A 20 2.76 5.99 8.38
N TYR A 21 1.81 5.11 8.06
CA TYR A 21 0.48 5.47 7.62
C TYR A 21 -0.54 4.46 8.18
N TYR A 22 -1.42 4.95 9.04
CA TYR A 22 -2.30 4.11 9.87
C TYR A 22 -3.26 3.24 9.05
N LEU A 23 -3.95 3.76 8.03
CA LEU A 23 -4.97 2.99 7.30
C LEU A 23 -4.41 1.74 6.60
N PRO A 24 -3.32 1.81 5.80
CA PRO A 24 -2.75 0.61 5.21
C PRO A 24 -2.26 -0.40 6.25
N VAL A 25 -1.61 0.05 7.33
CA VAL A 25 -1.07 -0.88 8.33
C VAL A 25 -2.18 -1.51 9.17
N ILE A 26 -3.24 -0.77 9.51
CA ILE A 26 -4.45 -1.31 10.12
C ILE A 26 -5.11 -2.33 9.18
N GLY A 27 -5.18 -2.04 7.88
CA GLY A 27 -5.68 -3.00 6.89
C GLY A 27 -4.86 -4.29 6.86
N MET A 28 -3.53 -4.19 6.95
CA MET A 28 -2.65 -5.36 7.05
C MET A 28 -2.87 -6.14 8.36
N ALA A 29 -3.07 -5.45 9.48
CA ALA A 29 -3.43 -6.10 10.75
C ALA A 29 -4.78 -6.80 10.67
N ALA A 30 -5.79 -6.19 10.02
CA ALA A 30 -7.09 -6.80 9.79
C ALA A 30 -6.97 -8.10 8.98
N LEU A 31 -6.22 -8.08 7.88
CA LEU A 31 -5.95 -9.27 7.07
C LEU A 31 -5.24 -10.36 7.88
N ALA A 32 -4.29 -9.98 8.74
CA ALA A 32 -3.56 -10.92 9.59
C ALA A 32 -4.47 -11.66 10.59
N ILE A 33 -5.53 -11.00 11.07
CA ILE A 33 -6.53 -11.60 11.96
C ILE A 33 -7.77 -12.13 11.23
N GLY A 34 -7.72 -12.22 9.88
CA GLY A 34 -8.80 -12.78 9.05
C GLY A 34 -10.03 -11.90 8.89
N LYS A 35 -9.91 -10.58 9.15
CA LYS A 35 -10.97 -9.60 8.97
C LYS A 35 -10.87 -8.95 7.59
N LYS A 36 -12.03 -8.64 6.99
CA LYS A 36 -12.11 -7.86 5.77
C LYS A 36 -11.98 -6.37 6.10
N THR A 37 -11.24 -5.63 5.28
CA THR A 37 -10.98 -4.19 5.52
C THR A 37 -12.26 -3.34 5.45
N ALA A 38 -13.22 -3.74 4.63
CA ALA A 38 -14.50 -3.05 4.45
C ALA A 38 -15.49 -3.26 5.61
N ASP A 39 -15.29 -4.31 6.42
CA ASP A 39 -16.22 -4.71 7.48
C ASP A 39 -15.75 -4.27 8.87
N LEU A 40 -14.70 -3.45 8.95
CA LEU A 40 -14.12 -3.02 10.21
C LEU A 40 -15.06 -2.10 10.98
N THR A 41 -15.21 -2.39 12.26
CA THR A 41 -16.02 -1.63 13.20
C THR A 41 -15.21 -1.27 14.45
N GLU A 42 -15.81 -0.46 15.32
CA GLU A 42 -15.21 -0.15 16.61
C GLU A 42 -14.95 -1.41 17.47
N ALA A 43 -15.80 -2.44 17.35
CA ALA A 43 -15.64 -3.69 18.10
C ALA A 43 -14.36 -4.46 17.70
N ASP A 44 -13.79 -4.17 16.53
CA ASP A 44 -12.57 -4.83 16.05
C ASP A 44 -11.30 -4.14 16.57
N LEU A 45 -11.38 -2.89 17.04
CA LEU A 45 -10.21 -2.09 17.44
C LEU A 45 -9.33 -2.78 18.52
N PRO A 46 -9.88 -3.43 19.57
CA PRO A 46 -9.03 -4.11 20.54
C PRO A 46 -8.16 -5.22 19.92
N ALA A 47 -8.73 -5.99 18.98
CA ALA A 47 -8.01 -7.06 18.30
C ALA A 47 -6.96 -6.51 17.32
N LEU A 48 -7.30 -5.44 16.59
CA LEU A 48 -6.37 -4.74 15.70
C LEU A 48 -5.20 -4.15 16.49
N LYS A 49 -5.46 -3.47 17.61
CA LYS A 49 -4.43 -2.93 18.50
C LYS A 49 -3.48 -4.01 18.99
N ALA A 50 -4.02 -5.15 19.43
CA ALA A 50 -3.22 -6.26 19.91
C ALA A 50 -2.26 -6.79 18.81
N GLU A 51 -2.73 -6.88 17.56
CA GLU A 51 -1.90 -7.32 16.45
C GLU A 51 -0.85 -6.27 16.04
N LEU A 52 -1.23 -5.00 16.00
CA LEU A 52 -0.32 -3.88 15.73
C LEU A 52 0.82 -3.80 16.76
N LEU A 53 0.51 -4.02 18.04
CA LEU A 53 1.53 -4.04 19.10
C LEU A 53 2.53 -5.19 18.92
N LYS A 54 2.09 -6.36 18.45
CA LYS A 54 3.02 -7.47 18.11
C LYS A 54 3.92 -7.10 16.93
N MET A 55 3.35 -6.44 15.90
CA MET A 55 4.17 -5.96 14.77
C MET A 55 5.19 -4.92 15.26
N LYS A 56 4.77 -3.97 16.10
CA LYS A 56 5.63 -2.95 16.71
C LYS A 56 6.77 -3.56 17.54
N ALA A 57 6.50 -4.61 18.32
CA ALA A 57 7.53 -5.30 19.09
C ALA A 57 8.65 -5.91 18.23
N ASN A 58 8.37 -6.21 16.95
CA ASN A 58 9.37 -6.66 15.99
C ASN A 58 9.96 -5.52 15.13
N ALA A 59 9.38 -4.32 15.20
CA ALA A 59 9.80 -3.18 14.41
C ALA A 59 11.08 -2.56 14.93
N LYS A 60 12.07 -2.41 14.04
CA LYS A 60 13.24 -1.56 14.25
C LYS A 60 12.93 -0.09 14.03
N LEU A 61 11.97 0.19 13.14
CA LEU A 61 11.60 1.53 12.71
C LEU A 61 10.11 1.57 12.38
N VAL A 62 9.45 2.66 12.77
CA VAL A 62 8.20 3.13 12.17
C VAL A 62 8.50 4.51 11.63
N GLY A 63 8.27 4.75 10.34
CA GLY A 63 8.59 6.03 9.71
C GLY A 63 8.22 6.07 8.24
N GLU A 64 8.61 7.16 7.58
CA GLU A 64 8.47 7.30 6.13
C GLU A 64 9.30 6.24 5.43
N VAL A 65 8.65 5.45 4.58
CA VAL A 65 9.33 4.36 3.89
C VAL A 65 9.45 4.74 2.43
N THR A 66 10.29 5.75 2.18
CA THR A 66 10.94 5.90 0.88
C THR A 66 11.48 4.53 0.42
N ALA A 67 11.94 3.68 1.34
CA ALA A 67 12.48 2.33 1.06
C ALA A 67 11.50 1.24 0.56
N SER A 68 10.20 1.21 0.89
CA SER A 68 9.31 0.09 0.52
C SER A 68 8.80 0.21 -0.91
N GLN A 69 8.70 1.45 -1.39
CA GLN A 69 8.23 1.79 -2.73
C GLN A 69 9.40 1.92 -3.71
N THR A 70 10.55 2.34 -3.20
CA THR A 70 11.84 2.33 -3.91
C THR A 70 12.29 0.90 -4.25
N ALA A 71 11.93 -0.13 -3.46
CA ALA A 71 12.33 -1.51 -3.75
C ALA A 71 11.99 -2.02 -5.17
N LEU A 72 10.89 -1.56 -5.79
CA LEU A 72 10.56 -1.87 -7.19
C LEU A 72 11.42 -1.08 -8.19
N ALA A 73 11.59 0.22 -7.93
CA ALA A 73 12.37 1.11 -8.79
C ALA A 73 13.89 0.83 -8.71
N THR A 74 14.37 0.42 -7.53
CA THR A 74 15.77 0.11 -7.22
C THR A 74 16.04 -1.37 -7.09
N ALA A 75 15.13 -2.26 -7.47
CA ALA A 75 15.44 -3.69 -7.63
C ALA A 75 16.67 -3.89 -8.53
N LYS A 76 16.90 -2.96 -9.49
CA LYS A 76 18.12 -2.90 -10.30
C LYS A 76 19.38 -2.48 -9.51
N GLU A 77 19.24 -1.62 -8.51
CA GLU A 77 20.35 -1.11 -7.68
C GLU A 77 20.63 -2.00 -6.46
N ASN A 78 19.64 -2.73 -5.96
CA ASN A 78 19.78 -3.71 -4.89
C ASN A 78 18.98 -5.00 -5.20
N PRO A 79 19.60 -5.99 -5.86
CA PRO A 79 18.95 -7.25 -6.23
C PRO A 79 18.48 -8.10 -5.04
N ALA A 80 18.92 -7.78 -3.82
CA ALA A 80 18.48 -8.49 -2.61
C ALA A 80 17.12 -7.98 -2.10
N LEU A 81 16.61 -6.86 -2.62
CA LEU A 81 15.27 -6.37 -2.32
C LEU A 81 14.25 -7.04 -3.22
N ASP A 82 13.18 -7.52 -2.58
CA ASP A 82 12.08 -8.20 -3.24
C ASP A 82 10.75 -7.78 -2.59
N PHE A 83 9.65 -7.89 -3.32
CA PHE A 83 8.31 -7.68 -2.81
C PHE A 83 7.47 -8.94 -2.98
N SER A 84 6.47 -9.13 -2.11
CA SER A 84 5.55 -10.26 -2.21
C SER A 84 4.21 -9.88 -1.60
N ILE A 85 3.11 -10.34 -2.19
CA ILE A 85 1.77 -10.25 -1.58
C ILE A 85 1.52 -11.53 -0.76
N PRO A 86 1.35 -11.42 0.57
CA PRO A 86 1.06 -12.57 1.43
C PRO A 86 -0.17 -13.36 0.99
N ARG A 87 -0.25 -14.61 1.43
CA ARG A 87 -1.41 -15.48 1.14
C ARG A 87 -2.71 -14.98 1.76
N GLU A 88 -2.64 -14.29 2.90
CA GLU A 88 -3.81 -13.67 3.55
C GLU A 88 -4.31 -12.44 2.78
N GLY A 89 -3.47 -11.88 1.91
CA GLY A 89 -3.78 -10.71 1.10
C GLY A 89 -2.83 -9.54 1.34
N ALA A 90 -3.10 -8.45 0.64
CA ALA A 90 -2.46 -7.17 0.83
C ALA A 90 -3.48 -6.04 0.68
N VAL A 91 -3.09 -4.86 1.16
CA VAL A 91 -3.88 -3.66 1.00
C VAL A 91 -3.60 -3.00 -0.36
N LEU A 92 -4.67 -2.72 -1.10
CA LEU A 92 -4.68 -1.99 -2.36
C LEU A 92 -5.10 -0.54 -2.12
N TRP A 93 -4.41 0.38 -2.76
CA TRP A 93 -4.83 1.77 -2.88
C TRP A 93 -4.74 2.21 -4.34
N SER A 94 -5.54 3.20 -4.69
CA SER A 94 -5.51 3.83 -6.00
C SER A 94 -5.52 5.34 -5.84
N GLN A 95 -4.73 6.03 -6.65
CA GLN A 95 -4.78 7.48 -6.76
C GLN A 95 -5.56 7.88 -8.01
N SER A 96 -6.25 9.00 -7.94
CA SER A 96 -7.04 9.52 -9.06
C SER A 96 -6.84 11.01 -9.19
N LEU A 97 -6.92 11.51 -10.41
CA LEU A 97 -6.96 12.94 -10.69
C LEU A 97 -8.40 13.44 -10.60
N ALA A 98 -8.59 14.57 -9.91
CA ALA A 98 -9.86 15.25 -9.84
C ALA A 98 -9.71 16.68 -10.35
N MET A 99 -10.71 17.17 -11.08
CA MET A 99 -10.82 18.58 -11.44
C MET A 99 -11.77 19.27 -10.47
N PHE A 100 -11.28 20.27 -9.76
CA PHE A 100 -12.12 21.09 -8.89
C PHE A 100 -13.21 21.82 -9.70
N LYS A 101 -14.41 21.89 -9.12
CA LYS A 101 -15.58 22.56 -9.72
C LYS A 101 -15.27 23.99 -10.15
N ASP A 102 -14.47 24.70 -9.34
CA ASP A 102 -14.15 26.11 -9.50
C ASP A 102 -12.85 26.40 -10.26
N SER A 103 -12.24 25.37 -10.87
CA SER A 103 -11.05 25.53 -11.71
C SER A 103 -11.28 26.61 -12.77
N LYS A 104 -10.33 27.56 -12.86
CA LYS A 104 -10.34 28.63 -13.87
C LYS A 104 -9.76 28.20 -15.22
N ASN A 105 -9.22 26.98 -15.30
CA ASN A 105 -8.59 26.46 -16.52
C ASN A 105 -9.03 25.02 -16.79
N LYS A 106 -10.35 24.82 -16.94
CA LYS A 106 -10.97 23.49 -17.08
C LYS A 106 -10.52 22.74 -18.32
N ASP A 107 -10.36 23.45 -19.45
CA ASP A 107 -9.94 22.84 -20.70
C ASP A 107 -8.52 22.26 -20.60
N MET A 108 -7.59 23.00 -19.99
CA MET A 108 -6.23 22.50 -19.78
C MET A 108 -6.19 21.39 -18.72
N ALA A 109 -6.97 21.51 -17.65
CA ALA A 109 -7.09 20.45 -16.65
C ALA A 109 -7.59 19.14 -17.29
N LEU A 110 -8.60 19.23 -18.16
CA LEU A 110 -9.13 18.08 -18.89
C LEU A 110 -8.07 17.48 -19.84
N LYS A 111 -7.35 18.31 -20.61
CA LYS A 111 -6.26 17.84 -21.47
C LYS A 111 -5.15 17.14 -20.68
N PHE A 112 -4.81 17.66 -19.51
CA PHE A 112 -3.84 17.03 -18.61
C PHE A 112 -4.32 15.66 -18.11
N ILE A 113 -5.57 15.58 -17.64
CA ILE A 113 -6.18 14.32 -17.20
C ILE A 113 -6.18 13.29 -18.34
N GLN A 114 -6.59 13.70 -19.55
CA GLN A 114 -6.59 12.84 -20.73
C GLN A 114 -5.19 12.33 -21.08
N TYR A 115 -4.18 13.20 -21.03
CA TYR A 115 -2.79 12.80 -21.24
C TYR A 115 -2.33 11.79 -20.19
N ILE A 116 -2.57 12.05 -18.91
CA ILE A 116 -2.17 11.14 -17.82
C ILE A 116 -2.85 9.77 -17.93
N MET A 117 -4.10 9.72 -18.40
CA MET A 117 -4.85 8.47 -18.61
C MET A 117 -4.49 7.73 -19.92
N SER A 118 -3.77 8.38 -20.83
CA SER A 118 -3.34 7.78 -22.09
C SER A 118 -2.35 6.62 -21.88
N PRO A 119 -2.18 5.72 -22.87
CA PRO A 119 -1.15 4.68 -22.84
C PRO A 119 0.26 5.20 -22.48
N GLU A 120 0.65 6.35 -23.03
CA GLU A 120 1.96 6.95 -22.78
C GLU A 120 2.05 7.55 -21.38
N GLY A 121 1.03 8.31 -20.96
CA GLY A 121 1.00 8.91 -19.62
C GLY A 121 1.04 7.86 -18.52
N GLN A 122 0.29 6.77 -18.66
CA GLN A 122 0.29 5.66 -17.72
C GLN A 122 1.61 4.90 -17.71
N ALA A 123 2.26 4.71 -18.85
CA ALA A 123 3.60 4.11 -18.90
C ALA A 123 4.63 4.98 -18.16
N ARG A 124 4.63 6.29 -18.42
CA ARG A 124 5.52 7.25 -17.74
C ARG A 124 5.30 7.28 -16.23
N LEU A 125 4.05 7.24 -15.77
CA LEU A 125 3.75 7.15 -14.34
C LEU A 125 4.18 5.82 -13.72
N ALA A 126 3.94 4.71 -14.42
CA ALA A 126 4.26 3.38 -13.94
C ALA A 126 5.77 3.12 -13.80
N THR A 127 6.59 3.89 -14.51
CA THR A 127 8.07 3.74 -14.51
C THR A 127 8.78 5.05 -14.20
N SER A 128 8.16 5.92 -13.40
CA SER A 128 8.78 7.16 -12.97
C SER A 128 10.05 6.87 -12.16
N SER A 129 11.07 7.72 -12.27
CA SER A 129 12.35 7.53 -11.56
C SER A 129 12.19 7.51 -10.03
N CYS A 130 11.17 8.18 -9.50
CA CYS A 130 10.88 8.21 -8.08
C CYS A 130 9.95 7.08 -7.61
N TYR A 131 9.24 6.41 -8.52
CA TYR A 131 8.20 5.46 -8.17
C TYR A 131 7.83 4.56 -9.34
N TRP A 132 7.89 3.24 -9.12
CA TRP A 132 7.30 2.26 -10.02
C TRP A 132 6.03 1.70 -9.40
N GLY A 133 4.96 1.68 -10.18
CA GLY A 133 3.65 1.22 -9.72
C GLY A 133 2.85 0.66 -10.88
N MET A 134 1.93 -0.25 -10.56
CA MET A 134 1.05 -0.82 -11.57
C MET A 134 0.18 0.27 -12.17
N PRO A 135 0.16 0.45 -13.51
CA PRO A 135 -0.73 1.41 -14.15
C PRO A 135 -2.18 0.98 -13.96
N ALA A 136 -3.07 1.95 -13.81
CA ALA A 136 -4.51 1.70 -13.78
C ALA A 136 -5.04 1.25 -15.15
N ASN A 137 -4.32 1.59 -16.22
CA ASN A 137 -4.64 1.23 -17.59
C ASN A 137 -3.79 0.04 -18.08
N LYS A 138 -4.46 -1.06 -18.46
CA LYS A 138 -3.81 -2.26 -19.02
C LYS A 138 -3.16 -2.00 -20.39
N THR A 139 -3.53 -0.93 -21.08
CA THR A 139 -2.94 -0.54 -22.37
C THR A 139 -1.75 0.40 -22.21
N ALA A 140 -1.20 0.58 -21.01
CA ALA A 140 0.01 1.37 -20.81
C ALA A 140 1.12 0.89 -21.76
N ALA A 141 1.77 1.84 -22.44
CA ALA A 141 2.80 1.59 -23.45
C ALA A 141 4.15 1.19 -22.80
N LEU A 142 4.15 0.06 -22.07
CA LEU A 142 5.30 -0.49 -21.37
C LEU A 142 6.04 -1.52 -22.22
N THR A 143 7.37 -1.55 -22.10
CA THR A 143 8.22 -2.60 -22.67
C THR A 143 8.01 -3.93 -21.94
N ASP A 144 8.42 -5.04 -22.57
CA ASP A 144 8.30 -6.36 -21.93
C ASP A 144 9.17 -6.49 -20.68
N GLU A 145 10.33 -5.84 -20.65
CA GLU A 145 11.17 -5.76 -19.46
C GLU A 145 10.45 -5.02 -18.32
N GLN A 146 9.81 -3.89 -18.62
CA GLN A 146 9.04 -3.13 -17.63
C GLN A 146 7.86 -3.95 -17.09
N LYS A 147 7.14 -4.65 -17.97
CA LYS A 147 6.03 -5.55 -17.57
C LYS A 147 6.50 -6.69 -16.68
N LYS A 148 7.68 -7.26 -16.96
CA LYS A 148 8.29 -8.30 -16.12
C LYS A 148 8.66 -7.78 -14.74
N ILE A 149 9.28 -6.59 -14.64
CA ILE A 149 9.62 -5.96 -13.36
C ILE A 149 8.35 -5.67 -12.54
N LEU A 150 7.30 -5.17 -13.19
CA LEU A 150 6.00 -4.90 -12.59
C LEU A 150 5.16 -6.18 -12.34
N ARG A 151 5.69 -7.36 -12.69
CA ARG A 151 5.07 -8.68 -12.51
C ARG A 151 3.65 -8.76 -13.07
N PHE A 152 3.46 -8.25 -14.28
CA PHE A 152 2.14 -8.20 -14.95
C PHE A 152 1.42 -9.55 -15.00
N ASP A 153 2.17 -10.64 -15.13
CA ASP A 153 1.69 -12.02 -15.16
C ASP A 153 1.17 -12.52 -13.80
N GLU A 154 1.70 -12.01 -12.69
CA GLU A 154 1.26 -12.35 -11.33
C GLU A 154 0.07 -11.51 -10.83
N GLN A 155 -0.19 -10.36 -11.49
CA GLN A 155 -1.24 -9.41 -11.07
C GLN A 155 -2.63 -10.01 -10.89
N PRO A 156 -3.12 -10.95 -11.74
CA PRO A 156 -4.42 -11.58 -11.50
C PRO A 156 -4.51 -12.26 -10.13
N GLY A 157 -3.44 -12.96 -9.71
CA GLY A 157 -3.36 -13.62 -8.41
C GLY A 157 -3.21 -12.64 -7.26
N PHE A 158 -2.46 -11.56 -7.47
CA PHE A 158 -2.32 -10.45 -6.50
C PHE A 158 -3.65 -9.75 -6.24
N LEU A 159 -4.34 -9.35 -7.30
CA LEU A 159 -5.64 -8.65 -7.22
C LEU A 159 -6.72 -9.52 -6.60
N ALA A 160 -6.73 -10.84 -6.84
CA ALA A 160 -7.68 -11.76 -6.24
C ALA A 160 -7.59 -11.84 -4.70
N ARG A 161 -6.45 -11.46 -4.11
CA ARG A 161 -6.23 -11.44 -2.65
C ARG A 161 -6.12 -10.04 -2.07
N ALA A 162 -6.08 -9.01 -2.92
CA ALA A 162 -5.94 -7.64 -2.46
C ALA A 162 -7.29 -7.08 -2.02
N GLN A 163 -7.28 -6.25 -0.99
CA GLN A 163 -8.47 -5.53 -0.52
C GLN A 163 -8.15 -4.04 -0.45
N ALA A 164 -9.12 -3.18 -0.76
CA ALA A 164 -8.93 -1.75 -0.53
C ALA A 164 -8.56 -1.50 0.94
N TYR A 165 -7.70 -0.52 1.21
CA TYR A 165 -7.49 -0.06 2.59
C TYR A 165 -8.81 0.37 3.27
N PRO A 166 -8.90 0.30 4.60
CA PRO A 166 -10.10 0.71 5.33
C PRO A 166 -10.52 2.14 4.95
N ALA A 167 -11.83 2.35 4.76
CA ALA A 167 -12.44 3.65 4.49
C ALA A 167 -13.46 3.97 5.59
N PRO A 168 -13.01 4.27 6.82
CA PRO A 168 -13.88 4.51 7.96
C PRO A 168 -14.70 5.80 7.82
N ASN A 169 -15.81 5.89 8.56
CA ASN A 169 -16.46 7.17 8.83
C ASN A 169 -15.62 8.02 9.80
N ALA A 170 -15.98 9.29 9.99
CA ALA A 170 -15.20 10.22 10.82
C ALA A 170 -14.97 9.73 12.25
N ASP A 171 -15.97 9.11 12.88
CA ASP A 171 -15.88 8.63 14.26
C ASP A 171 -14.93 7.44 14.39
N LEU A 172 -15.03 6.47 13.49
CA LEU A 172 -14.13 5.31 13.47
C LEU A 172 -12.72 5.70 13.05
N ASP A 173 -12.57 6.65 12.12
CA ASP A 173 -11.28 7.16 11.66
C ASP A 173 -10.49 7.78 12.81
N LYS A 174 -11.15 8.64 13.60
CA LYS A 174 -10.55 9.24 14.80
C LYS A 174 -10.06 8.16 15.78
N LYS A 175 -10.87 7.15 16.05
CA LYS A 175 -10.49 6.04 16.96
C LYS A 175 -9.35 5.20 16.41
N MET A 176 -9.32 4.96 15.10
CA MET A 176 -8.21 4.29 14.42
C MET A 176 -6.90 5.10 14.52
N GLN A 177 -7.00 6.43 14.40
CA GLN A 177 -5.86 7.33 14.57
C GLN A 177 -5.35 7.34 16.02
N ASP A 178 -6.24 7.43 17.01
CA ASP A 178 -5.88 7.37 18.43
C ASP A 178 -5.16 6.04 18.75
N MET A 179 -5.71 4.91 18.29
CA MET A 179 -5.08 3.59 18.41
C MET A 179 -3.70 3.53 17.75
N TRP A 180 -3.53 4.16 16.59
CA TRP A 180 -2.24 4.25 15.91
C TRP A 180 -1.22 5.02 16.74
N THR A 181 -1.61 6.18 17.28
CA THR A 181 -0.75 6.99 18.16
C THR A 181 -0.33 6.22 19.41
N GLU A 182 -1.25 5.49 20.03
CA GLU A 182 -0.92 4.62 21.18
C GLU A 182 0.10 3.53 20.81
N MET A 183 -0.04 2.92 19.63
CA MET A 183 0.94 1.94 19.14
C MET A 183 2.32 2.57 18.93
N LEU A 184 2.38 3.78 18.36
CA LEU A 184 3.66 4.47 18.14
C LEU A 184 4.42 4.74 19.45
N GLN A 185 3.68 5.03 20.53
CA GLN A 185 4.20 5.34 21.85
C GLN A 185 4.53 4.11 22.72
N ALA A 186 4.13 2.91 22.28
CA ALA A 186 4.43 1.68 22.99
C ALA A 186 5.95 1.41 23.03
N GLN A 187 6.44 1.04 24.22
CA GLN A 187 7.85 0.71 24.49
C GLN A 187 8.20 -0.72 24.06
#